data_AF-A0A2S8R7C6-F1
#
_entry.id   AF-A0A2S8R7C6-F1
#
_cell.length_a   1.000
_cell.length_b   1.000
_cell.length_c   1.000
_cell.angle_alpha   90.00
_cell.angle_beta   90.00
_cell.angle_gamma   90.00
#
_symmetry.space_group_name_H-M   'P 1'
#
loop_
_entity.id
_entity.type
_entity.pdbx_description
1 polymer ?
#
loop_
_entity_poly.entity_id
_entity_poly.type
_entity_poly.pdbx_seq_one_letter_code
_entity_poly.pdbx_strand_id
1 'polypeptide(L)'
;MDSDFNPATDECVGVIKFKTPEIWKIDIPYSQAMGGNAVAGPPFTGNGFTAATNGQAIPEFLCKNRVALNDGAELYMVTKDGAEILVAVYNKDLGRFVDILK
;
A
#
# COMPACT_ATOMS: atom_id res chain seq x y z
N MET A 1 -7.08 1.71 18.02
CA MET A 1 -7.16 0.71 16.95
C MET A 1 -5.76 0.23 16.70
N ASP A 2 -5.56 -1.07 16.67
CA ASP A 2 -4.27 -1.67 16.33
C ASP A 2 -4.21 -1.87 14.81
N SER A 3 -2.99 -1.99 14.26
CA SER A 3 -2.80 -2.33 12.84
C SER A 3 -3.34 -3.73 12.56
N ASP A 4 -4.02 -3.92 11.43
CA ASP A 4 -4.48 -5.25 10.98
C ASP A 4 -3.32 -6.19 10.68
N PHE A 5 -2.13 -5.65 10.37
CA PHE A 5 -0.88 -6.41 10.22
C PHE A 5 -0.08 -6.35 11.52
N ASN A 6 0.32 -7.52 12.03
CA ASN A 6 1.18 -7.68 13.19
C ASN A 6 2.55 -8.23 12.79
N PRO A 7 3.60 -7.41 12.70
CA PRO A 7 4.93 -7.87 12.30
C PRO A 7 5.57 -8.88 13.27
N ALA A 8 5.04 -9.04 14.49
CA ALA A 8 5.54 -10.02 15.45
C ALA A 8 5.01 -11.46 15.20
N THR A 9 3.88 -11.61 14.51
CA THR A 9 3.22 -12.91 14.30
C THR A 9 2.95 -13.24 12.84
N ASP A 10 2.79 -12.23 12.00
CA ASP A 10 2.45 -12.42 10.60
C ASP A 10 3.72 -12.68 9.79
N GLU A 11 3.73 -13.77 9.04
CA GLU A 11 4.90 -14.19 8.26
C GLU A 11 5.07 -13.39 6.96
N CYS A 12 3.99 -12.77 6.48
CA CYS A 12 4.01 -11.95 5.26
C CYS A 12 2.82 -10.97 5.18
N VAL A 13 2.91 -10.02 4.25
CA VAL A 13 1.84 -9.10 3.85
C VAL A 13 1.69 -9.07 2.32
N GLY A 14 0.47 -8.92 1.83
CA GLY A 14 0.19 -8.73 0.41
C GLY A 14 0.36 -7.26 -0.02
N VAL A 15 1.11 -7.01 -1.09
CA VAL A 15 1.36 -5.66 -1.61
C VAL A 15 1.05 -5.60 -3.10
N ILE A 16 0.19 -4.67 -3.52
CA ILE A 16 -0.06 -4.40 -4.93
C ILE A 16 0.84 -3.24 -5.38
N LYS A 17 1.70 -3.49 -6.37
CA LYS A 17 2.52 -2.48 -7.03
C LYS A 17 1.89 -2.11 -8.37
N PHE A 18 1.59 -0.83 -8.55
CA PHE A 18 0.93 -0.36 -9.77
C PHE A 18 1.34 1.08 -10.10
N LYS A 19 1.14 1.45 -11.37
CA LYS A 19 1.31 2.83 -11.87
C LYS A 19 -0.05 3.34 -12.34
N THR A 20 -0.32 4.62 -12.08
CA THR A 20 -1.56 5.28 -12.50
C THR A 20 -1.29 6.68 -13.05
N PRO A 21 -1.96 7.10 -14.14
CA PRO A 21 -1.98 8.50 -14.56
C PRO A 21 -2.99 9.32 -13.74
N GLU A 22 -3.85 8.68 -12.94
CA GLU A 22 -4.92 9.32 -12.17
C GLU A 22 -4.39 9.97 -10.88
N ILE A 23 -3.35 10.82 -10.99
CA ILE A 23 -2.68 11.45 -9.86
C ILE A 23 -3.65 12.26 -8.98
N TRP A 24 -4.73 12.80 -9.56
CA TRP A 24 -5.77 13.55 -8.86
C TRP A 24 -6.60 12.69 -7.89
N LYS A 25 -6.46 11.37 -7.94
CA LYS A 25 -7.08 10.42 -7.00
C LYS A 25 -6.16 10.04 -5.83
N ILE A 26 -4.90 10.46 -5.84
CA ILE A 26 -3.91 10.17 -4.81
C ILE A 26 -3.71 11.39 -3.94
N ASP A 27 -3.86 11.22 -2.62
CA ASP A 27 -3.63 12.27 -1.63
C ASP A 27 -2.51 11.87 -0.66
N ILE A 28 -1.92 12.89 -0.04
CA ILE A 28 -1.07 12.73 1.14
C ILE A 28 -1.95 13.04 2.37
N PRO A 29 -2.27 12.04 3.21
CA PRO A 29 -3.18 12.26 4.33
C PRO A 29 -2.50 13.03 5.46
N TYR A 30 -3.15 14.11 5.93
CA TYR A 30 -2.76 14.86 7.13
C TYR A 30 -3.82 14.68 8.22
N SER A 31 -3.37 14.36 9.43
CA SER A 31 -4.27 14.24 10.58
C SER A 31 -4.89 15.57 10.98
N GLN A 32 -6.04 15.52 11.65
CA GLN A 32 -6.69 16.71 12.21
C GLN A 32 -5.77 17.48 13.17
N ALA A 33 -4.93 16.79 13.94
CA ALA A 33 -3.95 17.41 14.84
C ALA A 33 -2.89 18.23 14.09
N MET A 34 -2.62 17.90 12.83
CA MET A 34 -1.68 18.60 11.95
C MET A 34 -2.39 19.58 10.98
N GLY A 35 -3.67 19.91 11.24
CA GLY A 35 -4.46 20.82 10.41
C GLY A 35 -5.09 20.20 9.16
N GLY A 36 -5.00 18.88 9.00
CA GLY A 36 -5.69 18.14 7.95
C GLY A 36 -7.07 17.64 8.37
N ASN A 37 -7.56 16.64 7.65
CA ASN A 37 -8.90 16.07 7.81
C ASN A 37 -8.91 14.53 7.80
N ALA A 38 -7.75 13.88 7.70
CA ALA A 38 -7.66 12.42 7.71
C ALA A 38 -7.82 11.86 9.14
N VAL A 39 -8.56 10.75 9.24
CA VAL A 39 -8.75 9.98 10.46
C VAL A 39 -8.46 8.52 10.14
N ALA A 40 -7.37 7.98 10.69
CA ALA A 40 -6.97 6.59 10.51
C ALA A 40 -6.19 6.09 11.74
N GLY A 41 -6.10 4.76 11.89
CA GLY A 41 -5.30 4.11 12.92
C GLY A 41 -3.85 3.85 12.50
N PRO A 42 -3.01 3.35 13.42
CA PRO A 42 -1.66 2.88 13.10
C PRO A 42 -1.66 1.92 11.89
N PRO A 43 -0.63 1.96 11.01
CA PRO A 43 0.64 2.69 11.14
C PRO A 43 0.62 4.17 10.68
N PHE A 44 -0.56 4.75 10.42
CA PHE A 44 -0.69 6.16 10.01
C PHE A 44 -0.05 7.12 11.02
N THR A 45 0.88 7.97 10.56
CA THR A 45 1.56 8.94 11.44
C THR A 45 0.85 10.29 11.53
N GLY A 46 0.02 10.61 10.54
CA GLY A 46 -0.70 11.87 10.50
C GLY A 46 0.07 13.06 9.95
N ASN A 47 1.32 12.88 9.53
CA ASN A 47 2.20 13.97 9.06
C ASN A 47 2.53 13.91 7.55
N GLY A 48 1.96 12.94 6.83
CA GLY A 48 2.19 12.74 5.39
C GLY A 48 3.39 11.86 5.06
N PHE A 49 4.11 11.35 6.05
CA PHE A 49 5.23 10.42 5.90
C PHE A 49 5.10 9.24 6.86
N THR A 50 5.62 8.09 6.47
CA THR A 50 5.63 6.89 7.34
C THR A 50 6.55 7.07 8.54
N ALA A 51 6.40 6.25 9.57
CA ALA A 51 7.29 6.23 10.75
C ALA A 51 8.63 5.50 10.49
N ALA A 52 9.19 5.63 9.29
CA ALA A 52 10.43 4.94 8.90
C ALA A 52 11.60 5.34 9.81
N THR A 53 12.28 4.34 10.39
CA THR A 53 13.42 4.53 11.32
C THR A 53 14.78 4.35 10.65
N ASN A 54 14.80 4.02 9.36
CA ASN A 54 16.01 3.80 8.55
C ASN A 54 16.59 5.09 7.94
N GLY A 55 16.11 6.27 8.39
CA GLY A 55 16.53 7.58 7.90
C GLY A 55 15.95 7.98 6.54
N GLN A 56 15.07 7.17 5.93
CA GLN A 56 14.42 7.51 4.68
C GLN A 56 13.12 8.29 4.92
N ALA A 57 12.91 9.35 4.15
CA ALA A 57 11.63 10.05 4.09
C ALA A 57 10.72 9.35 3.08
N ILE A 58 9.81 8.50 3.58
CA ILE A 58 8.87 7.75 2.74
C ILE A 58 7.47 8.39 2.91
N PRO A 59 6.87 8.96 1.86
CA PRO A 59 5.55 9.58 1.95
C PRO A 59 4.43 8.55 2.15
N GLU A 60 3.36 8.97 2.81
CA GLU A 60 2.10 8.24 2.90
C GLU A 60 1.19 8.63 1.72
N PHE A 61 0.45 7.66 1.18
CA PHE A 61 -0.52 7.89 0.11
C PHE A 61 -1.86 7.28 0.46
N LEU A 62 -2.94 8.03 0.20
CA LEU A 62 -4.30 7.56 0.29
C LEU A 62 -4.96 7.68 -1.09
N CYS A 63 -5.65 6.62 -1.51
CA CYS A 63 -6.52 6.71 -2.67
C CYS A 63 -7.88 7.28 -2.22
N LYS A 64 -8.27 8.46 -2.73
CA LYS A 64 -9.59 9.08 -2.44
C LYS A 64 -10.76 8.15 -2.77
N ASN A 65 -10.57 7.27 -3.76
CA ASN A 65 -11.52 6.30 -4.29
C ASN A 65 -10.74 5.13 -4.91
N ARG A 66 -11.44 4.13 -5.44
CA ARG A 66 -10.80 3.07 -6.24
C ARG A 66 -10.02 3.65 -7.42
N VAL A 67 -8.73 3.36 -7.47
CA VAL A 67 -7.88 3.58 -8.65
C VAL A 67 -8.00 2.37 -9.56
N ALA A 68 -8.20 2.60 -10.86
CA ALA A 68 -8.23 1.51 -11.81
C ALA A 68 -6.82 0.96 -12.00
N LEU A 69 -6.65 -0.35 -11.83
CA LEU A 69 -5.38 -1.01 -12.13
C LEU A 69 -5.23 -1.14 -13.64
N ASN A 70 -4.03 -0.81 -14.12
CA ASN A 70 -3.64 -1.11 -15.49
C ASN A 70 -3.22 -2.58 -15.59
N ASP A 71 -3.31 -3.11 -16.81
CA ASP A 71 -2.79 -4.44 -17.12
C ASP A 71 -1.30 -4.52 -16.74
N GLY A 72 -0.91 -5.64 -16.12
CA GLY A 72 0.46 -5.81 -15.64
C GLY A 72 0.73 -5.27 -14.22
N ALA A 73 -0.26 -4.75 -13.48
CA ALA A 73 -0.07 -4.46 -12.06
C ALA A 73 0.32 -5.74 -11.29
N GLU A 74 1.24 -5.62 -10.35
CA GLU A 74 1.89 -6.78 -9.72
C GLU A 74 1.38 -6.98 -8.30
N LEU A 75 1.11 -8.22 -7.92
CA LEU A 75 0.82 -8.61 -6.53
C LEU A 75 2.02 -9.36 -5.97
N TYR A 76 2.55 -8.83 -4.88
CA TYR A 76 3.67 -9.39 -4.14
C TYR A 76 3.21 -9.93 -2.79
N MET A 77 3.83 -11.03 -2.37
CA MET A 77 3.95 -11.41 -0.97
C MET A 77 5.27 -10.86 -0.45
N VAL A 78 5.23 -10.00 0.55
CA VAL A 78 6.43 -9.48 1.23
C VAL A 78 6.57 -10.22 2.55
N THR A 79 7.63 -11.01 2.69
CA THR A 79 7.91 -11.81 3.89
C THR A 79 8.45 -10.95 5.02
N LYS A 80 8.41 -11.46 6.26
CA LYS A 80 8.90 -10.74 7.45
C LYS A 80 10.37 -10.32 7.39
N ASP A 81 11.20 -11.03 6.63
CA ASP A 81 12.61 -10.70 6.37
C ASP A 81 12.81 -9.74 5.19
N GLY A 82 11.72 -9.28 4.58
CA GLY A 82 11.70 -8.26 3.53
C GLY A 82 11.85 -8.82 2.11
N ALA A 83 11.83 -10.13 1.90
CA ALA A 83 11.86 -10.69 0.57
C ALA A 83 10.52 -10.42 -0.15
N GLU A 84 10.60 -9.91 -1.38
CA GLU A 84 9.43 -9.65 -2.21
C GLU A 84 9.27 -10.77 -3.25
N ILE A 85 8.18 -11.53 -3.14
CA ILE A 85 7.87 -12.65 -4.03
C ILE A 85 6.68 -12.24 -4.90
N LEU A 86 6.88 -12.13 -6.22
CA LEU A 86 5.78 -11.91 -7.16
C LEU A 86 4.90 -13.16 -7.19
N VAL A 87 3.60 -13.02 -6.86
CA VAL A 87 2.67 -14.16 -6.79
C VAL A 87 1.62 -14.12 -7.89
N ALA A 88 1.25 -12.93 -8.37
CA ALA A 88 0.26 -12.77 -9.43
C ALA A 88 0.43 -11.46 -10.21
N VAL A 89 -0.13 -11.42 -11.43
CA VAL A 89 -0.17 -10.23 -12.28
C VAL A 89 -1.62 -9.92 -12.65
N TYR A 90 -2.02 -8.65 -12.56
CA TYR A 90 -3.35 -8.20 -12.91
C TYR A 90 -3.59 -8.30 -14.41
N ASN A 91 -4.60 -9.06 -14.79
CA ASN A 91 -5.10 -9.13 -16.16
C ASN A 91 -6.38 -8.27 -16.26
N LYS A 92 -6.33 -7.21 -17.06
CA LYS A 92 -7.42 -6.24 -17.22
C LYS A 92 -8.64 -6.84 -17.92
N ASP A 93 -8.43 -7.72 -18.90
CA ASP A 93 -9.53 -8.35 -19.66
C ASP A 93 -10.33 -9.33 -18.79
N LEU A 94 -9.65 -10.06 -17.90
CA LEU A 94 -10.27 -10.95 -16.91
C LEU A 94 -10.73 -10.20 -15.65
N GLY A 95 -10.28 -8.96 -15.46
CA GLY A 95 -10.62 -8.12 -14.31
C GLY A 95 -10.05 -8.61 -12.96
N ARG A 96 -9.01 -9.46 -12.97
CA ARG A 96 -8.46 -10.10 -11.75
C ARG A 96 -6.96 -10.34 -11.85
N PHE A 97 -6.33 -10.55 -10.69
CA PHE A 97 -4.98 -11.09 -10.61
C PHE A 97 -4.98 -12.56 -11.04
N VAL A 98 -3.98 -12.91 -11.85
CA VAL A 98 -3.74 -14.28 -12.33
C VAL A 98 -2.42 -14.75 -11.73
N ASP A 99 -2.49 -15.87 -11.01
CA ASP A 99 -1.34 -16.45 -10.32
C ASP A 99 -0.22 -16.80 -11.32
N ILE A 100 1.02 -16.51 -10.92
CA ILE A 100 2.21 -16.89 -11.69
C ILE A 100 2.96 -18.08 -11.09
N LEU A 101 2.65 -18.39 -9.83
CA LEU A 101 3.14 -19.58 -9.15
C LEU A 101 2.24 -20.75 -9.56
N LYS A 102 2.84 -21.78 -10.16
CA LYS A 102 2.17 -23.02 -10.55
C LYS A 102 2.15 -24.02 -9.42
#